data_AF-A0A925E6B4-F1
#
_entry.id   AF-A0A925E6B4-F1
#
_cell.length_a   1.000
_cell.length_b   1.000
_cell.length_c   1.000
_cell.angle_alpha   90.00
_cell.angle_beta   90.00
_cell.angle_gamma   90.00
#
_symmetry.space_group_name_H-M   'P 1'
#
loop_
_entity.id
_entity.type
_entity.pdbx_description
1 polymer ?
#
loop_
_entity_poly.entity_id
_entity_poly.type
_entity_poly.pdbx_seq_one_letter_code
_entity_poly.pdbx_strand_id
1 'polypeptide(L)'
;MDDALKPYLDAESRITRWPTRKMKQDRAPLLAYLAAKFALGTFYNEKQVNELLKQWHTFEDWALLRRELIEQGYLQRNANGQAYWRTPGEKAYQDKEF
;
A
#
# COMPACT_ATOMS: atom_id res chain seq x y z
N MET A 1 10.66 10.80 -9.62
CA MET A 1 9.40 11.12 -8.92
C MET A 1 8.31 11.07 -9.96
N ASP A 2 7.46 10.05 -9.87
CA ASP A 2 6.37 9.79 -10.81
C ASP A 2 5.40 10.99 -10.85
N ASP A 3 5.29 11.64 -12.01
CA ASP A 3 4.46 12.84 -12.20
C ASP A 3 2.97 12.57 -11.87
N ALA A 4 2.55 11.30 -12.03
CA ALA A 4 1.23 10.79 -11.72
C ALA A 4 0.82 10.93 -10.23
N LEU A 5 1.77 11.08 -9.30
CA LEU A 5 1.46 11.18 -7.86
C LEU A 5 1.06 12.59 -7.44
N LYS A 6 1.59 13.62 -8.10
CA LYS A 6 1.37 15.03 -7.76
C LYS A 6 -0.09 15.40 -7.53
N PRO A 7 -1.07 15.00 -8.38
CA PRO A 7 -2.47 15.38 -8.18
C PRO A 7 -3.19 14.63 -7.05
N TYR A 8 -2.52 13.71 -6.34
CA TYR A 8 -3.06 12.93 -5.24
C TYR A 8 -2.38 13.22 -3.91
N LEU A 9 -1.27 13.98 -3.89
CA LEU A 9 -0.53 14.29 -2.69
C LEU A 9 -0.86 15.70 -2.18
N ASP A 10 -1.05 15.81 -0.87
CA ASP A 10 -1.17 17.08 -0.16
C ASP A 10 0.20 17.72 0.12
N ALA A 11 0.23 18.93 0.70
CA ALA A 11 1.45 19.60 1.17
C ALA A 11 2.27 18.72 2.13
N GLU A 12 1.62 17.86 2.92
CA GLU A 12 2.26 16.91 3.83
C GLU A 12 2.65 15.57 3.16
N SER A 13 2.59 15.47 1.84
CA SER A 13 2.86 14.22 1.08
C SER A 13 1.96 13.04 1.47
N ARG A 14 0.73 13.33 1.88
CA ARG A 14 -0.32 12.35 2.17
C ARG A 14 -1.26 12.20 0.98
N ILE A 15 -1.79 11.00 0.78
CA ILE A 15 -2.75 10.71 -0.29
C ILE A 15 -4.11 11.29 0.08
N THR A 16 -4.59 12.23 -0.73
CA THR A 16 -5.85 12.94 -0.49
C THR A 16 -7.07 12.19 -1.00
N ARG A 17 -6.91 11.40 -2.06
CA ARG A 17 -7.98 10.63 -2.67
C ARG A 17 -7.47 9.39 -3.37
N TRP A 18 -8.33 8.39 -3.50
CA TRP A 18 -8.05 7.20 -4.29
C TRP A 18 -8.45 7.40 -5.77
N PRO A 19 -7.61 7.03 -6.75
CA PRO A 19 -7.94 7.17 -8.16
C PRO A 19 -9.14 6.30 -8.58
N THR A 20 -10.03 6.91 -9.37
CA THR A 20 -11.23 6.26 -9.91
C THR A 20 -10.87 5.16 -10.91
N ARG A 21 -11.87 4.36 -11.30
CA ARG A 21 -11.68 3.29 -12.29
C ARG A 21 -11.10 3.78 -13.63
N LYS A 22 -11.38 5.02 -14.02
CA LYS A 22 -10.84 5.65 -15.24
C LYS A 22 -9.34 5.98 -15.14
N MET A 23 -8.84 6.15 -13.92
CA MET A 23 -7.46 6.53 -13.57
C MET A 23 -6.72 5.35 -12.94
N LYS A 24 -6.99 4.13 -13.41
CA LYS A 24 -6.41 2.91 -12.83
C LYS A 24 -4.88 2.89 -12.91
N GLN A 25 -4.31 3.51 -13.94
CA GLN A 25 -2.85 3.62 -14.13
C GLN A 25 -2.17 4.36 -12.96
N ASP A 26 -2.87 5.28 -12.30
CA ASP A 26 -2.32 6.07 -11.19
C ASP A 26 -2.32 5.29 -9.86
N ARG A 27 -2.94 4.11 -9.80
CA ARG A 27 -2.94 3.25 -8.61
C ARG A 27 -1.57 2.65 -8.33
N ALA A 28 -0.89 2.14 -9.35
CA ALA A 28 0.42 1.52 -9.20
C ALA A 28 1.43 2.48 -8.53
N PRO A 29 1.66 3.70 -9.01
CA PRO A 29 2.61 4.60 -8.35
C PRO A 29 2.17 5.01 -6.93
N LEU A 30 0.86 5.10 -6.65
CA LEU A 30 0.36 5.37 -5.29
C LEU A 30 0.63 4.21 -4.33
N LEU A 31 0.43 2.97 -4.80
CA LEU A 31 0.70 1.77 -4.02
C LEU A 31 2.19 1.59 -3.80
N ALA A 32 3.04 1.83 -4.82
CA ALA A 32 4.49 1.83 -4.67
C ALA A 32 4.95 2.87 -3.64
N TYR A 33 4.37 4.07 -3.68
CA TYR A 33 4.65 5.14 -2.71
C TYR A 33 4.28 4.72 -1.27
N LEU A 34 3.12 4.11 -1.07
CA LEU A 34 2.70 3.58 0.24
C LEU A 34 3.59 2.40 0.68
N ALA A 35 3.86 1.46 -0.22
CA ALA A 35 4.71 0.32 0.04
C ALA A 35 6.12 0.76 0.46
N ALA A 36 6.65 1.83 -0.12
CA ALA A 36 7.94 2.40 0.25
C ALA A 36 8.01 2.86 1.71
N LYS A 37 6.86 3.14 2.37
CA LYS A 37 6.78 3.51 3.79
C LYS A 37 6.93 2.31 4.73
N PHE A 38 6.71 1.11 4.22
CA PHE A 38 6.98 -0.12 4.95
C PHE A 38 8.45 -0.52 4.78
N ALA A 39 9.10 -0.85 5.89
CA ALA A 39 10.46 -1.36 5.89
C ALA A 39 10.48 -2.80 5.35
N LEU A 40 11.41 -3.08 4.45
CA LEU A 40 11.62 -4.43 3.94
C LEU A 40 12.17 -5.34 5.06
N GLY A 41 11.70 -6.58 5.12
CA GLY A 41 12.11 -7.54 6.16
C GLY A 41 11.52 -7.26 7.55
N THR A 42 10.62 -6.27 7.68
CA THR A 42 9.90 -5.99 8.92
C THR A 42 8.50 -6.60 8.89
N PHE A 43 8.13 -7.26 9.98
CA PHE A 43 6.78 -7.75 10.21
C PHE A 43 5.97 -6.73 11.01
N TYR A 44 4.84 -6.35 10.45
CA TYR A 44 3.89 -5.42 11.04
C TYR A 44 2.64 -6.18 11.45
N ASN A 45 2.11 -5.93 12.63
CA ASN A 45 0.78 -6.40 12.97
C ASN A 45 -0.30 -5.53 12.29
N GLU A 46 -1.55 -6.01 12.29
CA GLU A 46 -2.67 -5.28 11.69
C GLU A 46 -2.78 -3.83 12.21
N LYS A 47 -2.62 -3.63 13.51
CA LYS A 47 -2.69 -2.30 14.13
C LYS A 47 -1.59 -1.39 13.58
N GLN A 48 -0.35 -1.86 13.49
CA GLN A 48 0.76 -1.09 12.93
C GLN A 48 0.54 -0.74 11.46
N VAL A 49 0.04 -1.67 10.66
CA VAL A 49 -0.32 -1.39 9.25
C VAL A 49 -1.39 -0.32 9.18
N ASN A 50 -2.45 -0.44 9.98
CA ASN A 50 -3.55 0.52 9.99
C ASN A 50 -3.05 1.92 10.41
N GLU A 51 -2.25 2.01 11.46
CA GLU A 51 -1.69 3.29 11.94
C GLU A 51 -0.75 3.92 10.90
N LEU A 52 0.05 3.12 10.21
CA LEU A 52 0.92 3.62 9.16
C LEU A 52 0.11 4.13 7.97
N LEU A 53 -0.88 3.36 7.50
CA LEU A 53 -1.76 3.81 6.42
C LEU A 53 -2.46 5.11 6.78
N LYS A 54 -3.06 5.22 7.98
CA LYS A 54 -3.72 6.44 8.46
C LYS A 54 -2.83 7.68 8.45
N GLN A 55 -1.53 7.53 8.66
CA GLN A 55 -0.58 8.66 8.60
C GLN A 55 -0.35 9.15 7.16
N TRP A 56 -0.48 8.26 6.17
CA TRP A 56 -0.15 8.55 4.78
C TRP A 56 -1.36 8.81 3.89
N HIS A 57 -2.58 8.84 4.43
CA HIS A 57 -3.79 9.23 3.69
C HIS A 57 -4.75 10.09 4.52
N THR A 58 -5.62 10.85 3.85
CA THR A 58 -6.60 11.72 4.52
C THR A 58 -8.06 11.30 4.32
N PHE A 59 -8.33 10.32 3.45
CA PHE A 59 -9.70 9.89 3.12
C PHE A 59 -10.24 8.75 3.99
N GLU A 60 -9.60 8.50 5.15
CA GLU A 60 -10.04 7.55 6.19
C GLU A 60 -10.33 6.09 5.72
N ASP A 61 -9.90 5.70 4.52
CA ASP A 61 -10.15 4.36 3.96
C ASP A 61 -8.84 3.55 3.84
N TRP A 62 -8.22 3.25 4.98
CA TRP A 62 -7.03 2.40 5.05
C TRP A 62 -7.32 0.94 4.65
N ALA A 63 -8.57 0.50 4.80
CA ALA A 63 -8.98 -0.86 4.44
C ALA A 63 -8.86 -1.11 2.93
N LEU A 64 -9.28 -0.16 2.10
CA LEU A 64 -9.09 -0.19 0.65
C LEU A 64 -7.60 -0.24 0.29
N LEU A 65 -6.78 0.64 0.87
CA LEU A 65 -5.34 0.68 0.62
C LEU A 65 -4.66 -0.64 0.97
N ARG A 66 -4.98 -1.19 2.15
CA ARG A 66 -4.46 -2.48 2.59
C ARG A 66 -4.81 -3.59 1.60
N ARG A 67 -6.06 -3.61 1.11
CA ARG A 67 -6.50 -4.60 0.13
C ARG A 67 -5.74 -4.46 -1.18
N GLU A 68 -5.68 -3.25 -1.73
CA GLU A 68 -4.99 -3.01 -3.01
C GLU A 68 -3.48 -3.29 -2.91
N LEU A 69 -2.82 -2.96 -1.78
CA LEU A 69 -1.41 -3.29 -1.54
C LEU A 69 -1.16 -4.80 -1.55
N ILE A 70 -2.10 -5.60 -1.04
CA ILE A 70 -2.01 -7.06 -1.04
C ILE A 70 -2.35 -7.63 -2.42
N GLU A 71 -3.41 -7.11 -3.06
CA GLU A 71 -3.85 -7.55 -4.39
C GLU A 71 -2.78 -7.29 -5.46
N GLN A 72 -2.07 -6.17 -5.39
CA GLN A 72 -0.95 -5.86 -6.28
C GLN A 72 0.38 -6.51 -5.83
N GLY A 73 0.40 -7.15 -4.65
CA GLY A 73 1.54 -7.92 -4.17
C GLY A 73 2.68 -7.10 -3.56
N TYR A 74 2.44 -5.85 -3.14
CA TYR A 74 3.40 -5.02 -2.39
C TYR A 74 3.47 -5.40 -0.90
N LEU A 75 2.34 -5.84 -0.35
CA LEU A 75 2.24 -6.39 0.99
C LEU A 75 1.77 -7.83 0.90
N GLN A 76 2.25 -8.65 1.82
CA GLN A 76 1.65 -9.94 2.12
C GLN A 76 1.17 -9.98 3.55
N ARG A 77 0.28 -10.94 3.82
CA ARG A 77 -0.21 -11.26 5.16
C ARG A 77 -0.08 -12.75 5.43
N ASN A 78 0.10 -13.14 6.69
CA ASN A 78 0.00 -14.54 7.07
C ASN A 78 -1.46 -15.02 6.99
N ALA A 79 -1.67 -16.34 6.95
CA ALA A 79 -3.00 -16.95 6.86
C ALA A 79 -3.95 -16.50 7.99
N ASN A 80 -3.38 -16.20 9.17
CA ASN A 80 -4.14 -15.77 10.35
C ASN A 80 -4.43 -14.26 10.36
N GLY A 81 -3.93 -13.47 9.40
CA GLY A 81 -4.09 -12.02 9.34
C GLY A 81 -3.38 -11.22 10.46
N GLN A 82 -2.52 -11.87 11.23
CA GLN A 82 -1.84 -11.29 12.40
C GLN A 82 -0.55 -10.55 12.03
N ALA A 83 0.09 -10.92 10.92
CA ALA A 83 1.34 -10.34 10.48
C ALA A 83 1.27 -9.96 9.00
N TYR A 84 1.82 -8.80 8.68
CA TYR A 84 1.94 -8.22 7.35
C TYR A 84 3.41 -7.86 7.10
N TRP A 85 3.88 -7.98 5.87
CA TRP A 85 5.23 -7.58 5.52
C TRP A 85 5.30 -7.06 4.09
N ARG A 86 6.21 -6.12 3.86
CA ARG A 86 6.53 -5.64 2.52
C ARG A 86 7.28 -6.72 1.74
N THR A 87 6.87 -6.91 0.50
CA THR A 87 7.59 -7.75 -0.45
C THR A 87 8.65 -6.93 -1.20
N PRO A 88 9.77 -7.55 -1.61
CA PRO A 88 10.81 -6.86 -2.36
C PRO A 88 10.41 -6.50 -3.80
N GLY A 89 9.22 -6.88 -4.29
CA GLY A 89 8.79 -6.56 -5.65
C GLY A 89 7.30 -6.75 -5.91
N GLU A 90 6.77 -5.91 -6.79
CA GLU A 90 5.45 -6.05 -7.40
C GLU A 90 5.39 -7.38 -8.17
N LYS A 91 4.51 -8.28 -7.74
CA LYS A 91 4.28 -9.62 -8.34
C LYS A 91 5.46 -10.60 -8.37
N ALA A 92 6.32 -10.62 -7.35
CA ALA A 92 7.36 -11.66 -7.23
C ALA A 92 6.98 -12.86 -6.33
N TYR A 93 5.86 -12.82 -5.58
CA TYR A 93 5.57 -13.80 -4.52
C TYR A 93 4.17 -14.45 -4.64
N GLN A 94 3.64 -14.64 -5.85
CA GLN A 94 2.40 -15.43 -6.02
C GLN A 94 2.67 -16.93 -6.22
N ASP A 95 3.93 -17.36 -6.23
CA ASP A 95 4.35 -18.75 -6.50
C ASP A 95 5.12 -19.39 -5.32
N LYS A 96 4.56 -19.31 -4.11
CA LYS A 96 4.94 -20.25 -3.06
C LYS A 96 3.70 -20.91 -2.50
N GLU A 97 3.36 -22.03 -3.14
CA GLU A 97 2.59 -23.11 -2.51
C GLU A 97 3.23 -23.40 -1.15
N PHE A 98 2.45 -23.26 -0.08
CA PHE A 98 2.76 -23.77 1.25
C PHE A 98 2.04 -25.11 1.44
#